data_AF-A0AA40FEV9-F1
#
_entry.id   AF-A0AA40FEV9-F1
#
_cell.length_a   1.000
_cell.length_b   1.000
_cell.length_c   1.000
_cell.angle_alpha   90.00
_cell.angle_beta   90.00
_cell.angle_gamma   90.00
#
_symmetry.space_group_name_H-M   'P 1'
#
loop_
_entity.id
_entity.type
_entity.pdbx_description
1 polymer ?
#
loop_
_entity_poly.entity_id
_entity_poly.type
_entity_poly.pdbx_seq_one_letter_code
_entity_poly.pdbx_strand_id
1 'polypeptide(L)'
;MILMGLAYSMLASSLWPLIALVTPEYQLGTAYGIAQAVQNLGLAVVSILAGIIVDHGGYFMLEMFFLGWLWISLITAVAIWVSDVAITGGYLNMTPSQREKYEQIQRTPESLEREKLLTSESTSDLSTDDQPQSDISIRNRYLSRIGGMVPPNIKTPIHRPLR
;
A
#
# COMPACT_ATOMS: atom_id res chain seq x y z
N MET A 1 -0.93 -0.32 -35.66
CA MET A 1 -0.70 0.90 -34.85
C MET A 1 -1.80 1.16 -33.82
N ILE A 2 -3.09 1.05 -34.18
CA ILE A 2 -4.21 1.29 -33.23
C ILE A 2 -4.17 0.33 -32.02
N LEU A 3 -4.00 -0.98 -32.24
CA LEU A 3 -3.94 -1.98 -31.15
C LEU A 3 -2.79 -1.73 -30.17
N MET A 4 -1.60 -1.40 -30.68
CA MET A 4 -0.45 -1.06 -29.83
C MET A 4 -0.69 0.22 -29.02
N GLY A 5 -1.30 1.24 -29.63
CA GLY A 5 -1.67 2.47 -28.93
C GLY A 5 -2.68 2.23 -27.81
N LEU A 6 -3.71 1.41 -28.05
CA LEU A 6 -4.68 1.02 -27.04
C LEU A 6 -4.04 0.22 -25.90
N ALA A 7 -3.22 -0.79 -26.23
CA ALA A 7 -2.52 -1.59 -25.23
C ALA A 7 -1.59 -0.75 -24.35
N TYR A 8 -0.80 0.14 -24.95
CA TYR A 8 0.08 1.05 -24.21
C TYR A 8 -0.69 2.01 -23.31
N SER A 9 -1.84 2.50 -23.78
CA SER A 9 -2.71 3.39 -22.99
C SER A 9 -3.27 2.67 -21.76
N MET A 10 -3.77 1.44 -21.92
CA MET A 10 -4.26 0.62 -20.81
C MET A 10 -3.16 0.28 -19.80
N LEU A 11 -1.97 -0.02 -20.29
CA LEU A 11 -0.80 -0.29 -19.45
C LEU A 11 -0.41 0.94 -18.63
N ALA A 12 -0.30 2.11 -19.26
CA ALA A 12 0.05 3.35 -18.57
C ALA A 12 -1.03 3.79 -17.56
N SER A 13 -2.32 3.64 -17.92
CA SER A 13 -3.42 4.03 -17.03
C SER A 13 -3.58 3.11 -15.82
N SER A 14 -3.06 1.87 -15.87
CA SER A 14 -3.18 0.90 -14.78
C SER A 14 -1.94 0.83 -13.89
N LEU A 15 -0.73 0.94 -14.46
CA LEU A 15 0.52 0.77 -13.70
C LEU A 15 0.78 1.89 -12.69
N TRP A 16 0.61 3.15 -13.07
CA TRP A 16 0.95 4.26 -12.18
C TRP A 16 0.00 4.38 -10.97
N PRO A 17 -1.34 4.25 -11.12
CA PRO A 17 -2.22 4.21 -9.96
C PRO A 17 -1.97 3.02 -9.03
N LEU A 18 -1.51 1.88 -9.56
CA LEU A 18 -1.19 0.71 -8.74
C LEU A 18 -0.08 1.00 -7.73
N ILE A 19 0.95 1.77 -8.12
CA ILE A 19 2.05 2.15 -7.23
C ILE A 19 1.53 3.03 -6.08
N ALA A 20 0.64 3.98 -6.38
CA ALA A 20 0.02 4.83 -5.36
C ALA A 20 -0.91 4.05 -4.41
N LEU A 21 -1.57 2.99 -4.88
CA LEU A 21 -2.44 2.14 -4.05
C LEU A 21 -1.66 1.24 -3.09
N VAL A 22 -0.46 0.79 -3.49
CA VAL A 22 0.36 -0.13 -2.68
C VAL A 22 1.25 0.60 -1.67
N THR A 23 1.63 1.85 -1.96
CA THR A 23 2.61 2.60 -1.16
C THR A 23 1.90 3.54 -0.16
N PRO A 24 2.35 3.62 1.10
CA PRO A 24 1.82 4.61 2.04
C PRO A 24 2.15 6.06 1.63
N GLU A 25 1.25 7.00 1.91
CA GLU A 25 1.27 8.38 1.40
C GLU A 25 2.56 9.16 1.66
N TYR A 26 3.21 8.92 2.81
CA TYR A 26 4.43 9.63 3.20
C TYR A 26 5.68 9.18 2.42
N GLN A 27 5.64 8.05 1.72
CA GLN A 27 6.76 7.54 0.89
C GLN A 27 6.46 7.57 -0.61
N LEU A 28 5.32 8.17 -1.01
CA LEU A 28 4.86 8.13 -2.40
C LEU A 28 5.92 8.67 -3.37
N GLY A 29 6.56 9.81 -3.04
CA GLY A 29 7.59 10.43 -3.88
C GLY A 29 8.81 9.53 -4.10
N THR A 30 9.26 8.81 -3.06
CA THR A 30 10.36 7.86 -3.16
C THR A 30 9.97 6.65 -4.00
N ALA A 31 8.76 6.13 -3.83
CA ALA A 31 8.26 5.00 -4.61
C ALA A 31 8.17 5.33 -6.11
N TYR A 32 7.62 6.49 -6.47
CA TYR A 32 7.60 6.95 -7.87
C TYR A 32 9.01 7.19 -8.42
N GLY A 33 9.90 7.77 -7.61
CA GLY A 33 11.30 7.98 -8.00
C GLY A 33 12.03 6.67 -8.30
N ILE A 34 11.89 5.65 -7.43
CA ILE A 34 12.47 4.32 -7.65
C ILE A 34 11.84 3.64 -8.87
N ALA A 35 10.51 3.66 -9.00
CA ALA A 35 9.82 3.05 -10.13
C ALA A 35 10.29 3.63 -11.47
N GLN A 36 10.46 4.95 -11.54
CA GLN A 36 10.93 5.63 -12.75
C GLN A 36 12.42 5.38 -13.02
N ALA A 37 13.25 5.29 -11.98
CA ALA A 37 14.66 4.92 -12.12
C ALA A 37 14.80 3.50 -12.70
N VAL A 38 14.03 2.55 -12.20
CA VAL A 38 13.98 1.17 -12.72
C VAL A 38 13.47 1.13 -14.15
N GLN A 39 12.41 1.90 -14.47
CA GLN A 39 11.90 1.99 -15.84
C GLN A 39 12.96 2.55 -16.81
N ASN A 40 13.64 3.64 -16.44
CA ASN A 40 14.70 4.23 -17.25
C ASN A 40 15.88 3.27 -17.46
N LEU A 41 16.26 2.52 -16.41
CA LEU A 41 17.29 1.49 -16.51
C LEU A 41 16.86 0.38 -17.47
N GLY A 42 15.62 -0.11 -17.35
CA GLY A 42 15.07 -1.13 -18.24
C GLY A 42 15.06 -0.67 -19.70
N LEU A 43 14.60 0.56 -19.95
CA LEU A 43 14.60 1.14 -21.29
C LEU A 43 16.01 1.26 -21.87
N ALA A 44 16.99 1.70 -21.08
CA ALA A 44 18.39 1.79 -21.51
C ALA A 44 18.96 0.41 -21.87
N VAL A 45 18.82 -0.57 -20.98
CA VAL A 45 19.36 -1.93 -21.17
C VAL A 45 18.70 -2.61 -22.38
N VAL A 46 17.36 -2.57 -22.47
CA VAL A 46 16.63 -3.20 -23.57
C VAL A 46 16.93 -2.50 -24.90
N SER A 47 17.10 -1.17 -24.91
CA SER A 47 17.45 -0.44 -26.14
C SER A 47 18.86 -0.80 -26.64
N ILE A 48 19.83 -0.93 -25.74
CA ILE A 48 21.19 -1.36 -26.10
C ILE A 48 21.17 -2.79 -26.64
N LEU A 49 20.48 -3.71 -25.95
CA LEU A 49 20.34 -5.10 -26.41
C LEU A 49 19.65 -5.17 -27.78
N ALA A 50 18.58 -4.41 -27.97
CA ALA A 50 17.88 -4.33 -29.25
C ALA A 50 18.80 -3.87 -30.39
N GLY A 51 19.64 -2.87 -30.13
CA GLY A 51 20.65 -2.40 -31.09
C GLY A 51 21.63 -3.51 -31.47
N ILE A 52 22.24 -4.17 -30.48
CA ILE A 52 23.18 -5.28 -30.73
C ILE A 52 22.53 -6.42 -31.52
N ILE A 53 21.28 -6.77 -31.19
CA ILE A 53 20.54 -7.84 -31.87
C ILE A 53 20.26 -7.46 -33.32
N VAL A 54 19.89 -6.20 -33.60
CA VAL A 54 19.60 -5.76 -34.96
C VAL A 54 20.86 -5.72 -35.82
N ASP A 55 22.00 -5.33 -35.24
CA ASP A 55 23.28 -5.22 -35.94
C ASP A 55 23.81 -6.60 -36.39
N HIS A 56 23.57 -7.66 -35.59
CA HIS A 56 24.06 -9.01 -35.89
C HIS A 56 23.02 -9.92 -36.58
N GLY A 57 21.75 -9.79 -36.21
CA GLY A 57 20.68 -10.71 -36.62
C GLY A 57 19.56 -10.05 -37.45
N GLY A 58 19.68 -8.76 -37.73
CA GLY A 58 18.65 -7.98 -38.44
C GLY A 58 17.34 -7.85 -37.65
N TYR A 59 16.35 -7.23 -38.30
CA TYR A 59 15.05 -6.96 -37.68
C TYR A 59 14.25 -8.23 -37.34
N PHE A 60 14.48 -9.34 -38.05
CA PHE A 60 13.78 -10.60 -37.76
C PHE A 60 14.17 -11.18 -36.39
N MET A 61 15.47 -11.16 -36.03
CA MET A 61 15.89 -11.61 -34.70
C MET A 61 15.43 -10.67 -33.59
N LEU A 62 15.35 -9.37 -33.87
CA LEU A 62 14.80 -8.40 -32.94
C LEU A 62 13.30 -8.67 -32.66
N GLU A 63 12.53 -8.99 -33.69
CA GLU A 63 11.12 -9.34 -33.54
C GLU A 63 10.94 -10.61 -32.70
N MET A 64 11.74 -11.66 -32.96
CA MET A 64 11.70 -12.88 -32.15
C MET A 64 12.09 -12.64 -30.69
N PHE A 65 13.04 -11.73 -30.42
CA PHE A 65 13.41 -11.34 -29.05
C PHE A 65 12.22 -10.73 -28.29
N PHE A 66 11.54 -9.73 -28.87
CA PHE A 66 10.36 -9.13 -28.25
C PHE A 66 9.19 -10.11 -28.14
N LEU A 67 8.99 -10.95 -29.16
CA LEU A 67 7.95 -11.98 -29.14
C LEU A 67 8.18 -12.99 -28.01
N GLY A 68 9.43 -13.37 -27.75
CA GLY A 68 9.79 -14.21 -26.61
C GLY A 68 9.39 -13.60 -25.27
N TRP A 69 9.63 -12.29 -25.09
CA TRP A 69 9.22 -11.59 -23.86
C TRP A 69 7.69 -11.52 -23.71
N LEU A 70 6.96 -11.37 -24.82
CA LEU A 70 5.49 -11.43 -24.84
C LEU A 70 4.96 -12.80 -24.45
N TRP A 71 5.60 -13.89 -24.92
CA TRP A 71 5.23 -15.25 -24.52
C TRP A 71 5.46 -15.49 -23.03
N ILE A 72 6.59 -15.05 -22.48
CA ILE A 72 6.86 -15.16 -21.04
C ILE A 72 5.81 -14.39 -20.23
N SER A 73 5.46 -13.18 -20.66
CA SER A 73 4.41 -12.37 -20.05
C SER A 73 3.05 -13.09 -20.08
N LEU A 74 2.67 -13.66 -21.23
CA LEU A 74 1.42 -14.39 -21.39
C LEU A 74 1.35 -15.63 -20.50
N ILE A 75 2.42 -16.44 -20.47
CA ILE A 75 2.50 -17.63 -19.61
C ILE A 75 2.37 -17.23 -18.13
N THR A 76 3.06 -16.18 -17.72
CA THR A 76 3.01 -15.68 -16.34
C THR A 76 1.61 -15.20 -15.98
N ALA A 77 0.94 -14.47 -16.87
CA ALA A 77 -0.44 -14.01 -16.66
C ALA A 77 -1.41 -15.19 -16.52
N VAL A 78 -1.29 -16.22 -17.36
CA VAL A 78 -2.10 -17.44 -17.26
C VAL A 78 -1.79 -18.19 -15.96
N ALA A 79 -0.52 -18.29 -15.56
CA ALA A 79 -0.12 -18.94 -14.32
C ALA A 79 -0.71 -18.24 -13.09
N ILE A 80 -0.69 -16.90 -13.04
CA ILE A 80 -1.33 -16.11 -11.98
C ILE A 80 -2.84 -16.36 -11.97
N TRP A 81 -3.48 -16.34 -13.14
CA TRP A 81 -4.93 -16.60 -13.24
C TRP A 81 -5.30 -18.00 -12.75
N VAL A 82 -4.56 -19.03 -13.16
CA VAL A 82 -4.78 -20.41 -12.69
C VAL A 82 -4.53 -20.52 -11.19
N SER A 83 -3.46 -19.92 -10.69
CA SER A 83 -3.14 -19.91 -9.26
C SER A 83 -4.24 -19.25 -8.42
N ASP A 84 -4.82 -18.14 -8.91
CA ASP A 84 -5.90 -17.45 -8.22
C ASP A 84 -7.19 -18.28 -8.18
N VAL A 85 -7.52 -18.95 -9.28
CA VAL A 85 -8.69 -19.85 -9.34
C VAL A 85 -8.50 -21.07 -8.44
N ALA A 86 -7.29 -21.65 -8.40
CA ALA A 86 -7.02 -22.89 -7.69
C ALA A 86 -6.81 -22.71 -6.17
N ILE A 87 -6.15 -21.62 -5.73
CA ILE A 87 -5.73 -21.45 -4.33
C ILE A 87 -6.63 -20.44 -3.59
N THR A 88 -6.97 -19.32 -4.23
CA THR A 88 -7.70 -18.22 -3.58
C THR A 88 -9.21 -18.25 -3.83
N GLY A 89 -9.71 -19.25 -4.56
CA GLY A 89 -11.12 -19.38 -4.89
C GLY A 89 -11.67 -18.22 -5.74
N GLY A 90 -10.81 -17.53 -6.50
CA GLY A 90 -11.19 -16.39 -7.33
C GLY A 90 -11.27 -15.05 -6.59
N TYR A 91 -10.61 -14.90 -5.45
CA TYR A 91 -10.57 -13.65 -4.67
C TYR A 91 -10.12 -12.43 -5.49
N LEU A 92 -9.12 -12.58 -6.37
CA LEU A 92 -8.71 -11.45 -7.22
C LEU A 92 -9.81 -11.04 -8.21
N ASN A 93 -10.61 -11.98 -8.70
CA ASN A 93 -11.64 -11.75 -9.72
C ASN A 93 -13.03 -11.38 -9.15
N MET A 94 -13.14 -11.20 -7.83
CA MET A 94 -14.38 -10.78 -7.18
C MET A 94 -14.77 -9.37 -7.65
N THR A 95 -16.04 -9.21 -8.04
CA THR A 95 -16.59 -7.89 -8.40
C THR A 95 -16.51 -6.92 -7.22
N PRO A 96 -16.41 -5.60 -7.45
CA PRO A 96 -16.25 -4.62 -6.37
C PRO A 96 -17.34 -4.71 -5.28
N SER A 97 -18.58 -5.06 -5.66
CA SER A 97 -19.68 -5.29 -4.71
C SER A 97 -19.51 -6.56 -3.87
N GLN A 98 -18.82 -7.59 -4.38
CA GLN A 98 -18.48 -8.79 -3.61
C GLN A 98 -17.28 -8.56 -2.69
N ARG A 99 -16.30 -7.73 -3.10
CA ARG A 99 -15.17 -7.32 -2.26
C ARG A 99 -15.62 -6.50 -1.06
N GLU A 100 -16.54 -5.55 -1.25
CA GLU A 100 -17.10 -4.76 -0.15
C GLU A 100 -17.80 -5.64 0.89
N LYS A 101 -18.52 -6.69 0.46
CA LYS A 101 -19.11 -7.68 1.37
C LYS A 101 -18.06 -8.51 2.10
N TYR A 102 -16.99 -8.92 1.41
CA TYR A 102 -15.88 -9.65 2.04
C TYR A 102 -15.16 -8.80 3.08
N GLU A 103 -14.91 -7.53 2.77
CA GLU A 103 -14.23 -6.58 3.66
C GLU A 103 -15.13 -6.22 4.86
N GLN A 104 -16.45 -6.11 4.67
CA GLN A 104 -17.42 -6.00 5.78
C GLN A 104 -17.43 -7.25 6.65
N ILE A 105 -17.44 -8.45 6.06
CA ILE A 105 -17.38 -9.73 6.80
C ILE A 105 -16.05 -9.87 7.57
N GLN A 106 -14.93 -9.38 7.03
CA GLN A 106 -13.63 -9.39 7.70
C GLN A 106 -13.50 -8.34 8.80
N ARG A 107 -14.08 -7.15 8.62
CA ARG A 107 -14.15 -6.13 9.69
C ARG A 107 -15.09 -6.50 10.83
N THR A 108 -16.12 -7.30 10.56
CA THR A 108 -17.11 -7.73 11.57
C THR A 108 -16.46 -8.42 12.79
N PRO A 109 -15.60 -9.46 12.65
CA PRO A 109 -14.93 -10.09 13.78
C PRO A 109 -13.95 -9.16 14.49
N GLU A 110 -13.18 -8.32 13.78
CA GLU A 110 -12.32 -7.32 14.45
C GLU A 110 -13.13 -6.31 15.26
N SER A 111 -14.28 -5.86 14.74
CA SER A 111 -15.18 -4.95 15.48
C SER A 111 -15.85 -5.64 16.67
N LEU A 112 -16.26 -6.90 16.53
CA LEU A 112 -16.84 -7.71 17.60
C LEU A 112 -15.80 -8.06 18.67
N GLU A 113 -14.56 -8.31 18.28
CA GLU A 113 -13.45 -8.61 19.18
C GLU A 113 -13.01 -7.34 19.91
N ARG A 114 -12.94 -6.19 19.23
CA ARG A 114 -12.78 -4.88 19.89
C ARG A 114 -13.94 -4.56 20.84
N GLU A 115 -15.18 -4.82 20.46
CA GLU A 115 -16.34 -4.61 21.32
C GLU A 115 -16.34 -5.55 22.53
N LYS A 116 -15.93 -6.82 22.35
CA LYS A 116 -15.71 -7.78 23.44
C LYS A 116 -14.56 -7.38 24.37
N LEU A 117 -13.46 -6.84 23.84
CA LEU A 117 -12.37 -6.32 24.65
C LEU A 117 -12.83 -5.11 25.47
N LEU A 118 -13.56 -4.17 24.87
CA LEU A 118 -14.11 -3.00 25.55
C LEU A 118 -15.15 -3.35 26.64
N THR A 119 -15.96 -4.40 26.42
CA THR A 119 -16.96 -4.87 27.40
C THR A 119 -16.37 -5.80 28.46
N SER A 120 -15.36 -6.61 28.11
CA SER A 120 -14.61 -7.42 29.08
C SER A 120 -13.77 -6.53 30.00
N GLU A 121 -13.18 -5.46 29.49
CA GLU A 121 -12.48 -4.43 30.28
C GLU A 121 -13.45 -3.63 31.16
N SER A 122 -14.75 -3.61 30.84
CA SER A 122 -15.78 -2.98 31.68
C SER A 122 -16.26 -3.83 32.86
N THR A 123 -15.89 -5.12 32.97
CA THR A 123 -16.39 -6.01 34.05
C THR A 123 -15.30 -6.60 34.95
N SER A 124 -14.02 -6.38 34.65
CA SER A 124 -12.92 -6.66 35.56
C SER A 124 -12.12 -5.39 35.82
N ASP A 125 -12.09 -4.98 37.08
CA ASP A 125 -11.24 -3.95 37.66
C ASP A 125 -11.76 -2.50 37.63
N LEU A 126 -12.67 -2.28 38.57
CA LEU A 126 -12.66 -1.13 39.46
C LEU A 126 -11.21 -0.63 39.74
N SER A 127 -10.87 0.56 39.20
CA SER A 127 -9.74 1.44 39.57
C SER A 127 -8.43 1.32 38.77
N THR A 128 -8.35 1.95 37.60
CA THR A 128 -7.30 2.93 37.30
C THR A 128 -7.71 3.80 36.11
N ASP A 129 -7.58 5.10 36.31
CA ASP A 129 -7.83 6.20 35.38
C ASP A 129 -6.77 6.21 34.26
N ASP A 130 -6.84 5.29 33.30
CA ASP A 130 -5.99 5.31 32.10
C ASP A 130 -6.80 5.70 30.87
N GLN A 131 -7.23 6.97 30.88
CA GLN A 131 -7.71 7.64 29.69
C GLN A 131 -6.54 7.77 28.69
N PRO A 132 -6.68 7.36 27.41
CA PRO A 132 -5.59 7.44 26.45
C PRO A 132 -5.09 8.89 26.36
N GLN A 133 -3.83 9.11 26.72
CA GLN A 133 -3.22 10.44 26.73
C GLN A 133 -3.23 11.00 25.31
N SER A 134 -4.24 11.84 25.02
CA SER A 134 -4.30 12.61 23.78
C SER A 134 -3.02 13.43 23.61
N ASP A 135 -2.54 13.62 22.38
CA ASP A 135 -1.37 14.44 22.05
C ASP A 135 -1.45 15.84 22.68
N ILE A 136 -2.68 16.33 22.88
CA ILE A 136 -3.02 17.58 23.56
C ILE A 136 -2.58 17.56 25.04
N SER A 137 -2.77 16.45 25.76
CA SER A 137 -2.33 16.30 27.15
C SER A 137 -0.81 16.29 27.29
N ILE A 138 -0.09 15.64 26.36
CA ILE A 138 1.39 15.61 26.37
C ILE A 138 1.93 17.01 26.09
N ARG A 139 1.39 17.70 25.09
CA ARG A 139 1.73 19.09 24.77
C ARG A 139 1.50 20.02 25.96
N ASN A 140 0.33 19.95 26.60
CA ASN A 140 -0.01 20.83 27.70
C ASN A 140 0.86 20.57 28.95
N ARG A 141 1.25 19.32 29.21
CA ARG A 141 2.20 18.95 30.27
C ARG A 141 3.61 19.48 30.02
N TYR A 142 4.05 19.51 28.77
CA TYR A 142 5.33 20.11 28.42
C TYR A 142 5.29 21.63 28.58
N LEU A 143 4.23 22.28 28.08
CA LEU A 143 4.01 23.72 28.22
C LEU A 143 4.00 24.16 29.69
N SER A 144 3.36 23.39 30.59
CA SER A 144 3.38 23.71 32.02
C SER A 144 4.77 23.59 32.65
N ARG A 145 5.63 22.68 32.16
CA ARG A 145 7.01 22.53 32.67
C ARG A 145 7.93 23.67 32.24
N ILE A 146 7.71 24.26 31.07
CA ILE A 146 8.52 25.37 30.54
C ILE A 146 7.92 26.76 30.81
N GLY A 147 6.81 26.84 31.55
CA GLY A 147 6.11 28.10 31.86
C GLY A 147 5.33 28.68 30.67
N GLY A 148 5.02 27.87 29.66
CA GLY A 148 4.19 28.26 28.52
C GLY A 148 2.71 28.42 28.90
N MET A 149 1.99 29.28 28.20
CA MET A 149 0.57 29.55 28.45
C MET A 149 -0.27 28.29 28.19
N VAL A 150 -0.93 27.76 29.22
CA VAL A 150 -1.89 26.64 29.13
C VAL A 150 -3.30 27.23 29.20
N PRO A 151 -4.29 26.72 28.43
CA PRO A 151 -5.66 27.26 28.47
C PRO A 151 -6.24 27.26 29.90
N PRO A 152 -7.02 28.30 30.28
CA PRO A 152 -7.35 28.63 31.67
C PRO A 152 -8.26 27.62 32.40
N ASN A 153 -8.76 26.60 31.69
CA ASN A 153 -9.74 25.64 32.22
C ASN A 153 -9.13 24.32 32.71
N ILE A 154 -7.79 24.22 32.80
CA ILE A 154 -7.08 22.99 33.19
C ILE A 154 -6.57 23.14 34.62
N LYS A 155 -7.05 22.27 35.53
CA LYS A 155 -6.52 22.18 36.90
C LYS A 155 -5.05 21.75 36.84
N THR A 156 -4.17 22.57 37.40
CA THR A 156 -2.75 22.25 37.56
C THR A 156 -2.63 20.98 38.41
N PRO A 157 -1.98 19.91 37.91
CA PRO A 157 -1.80 18.71 38.72
C PRO A 157 -0.85 19.02 39.89
N ILE A 158 -1.32 18.73 41.11
CA ILE A 158 -0.55 18.92 42.34
C ILE A 158 0.61 17.92 42.34
N HIS A 159 1.84 18.43 42.30
CA HIS A 159 3.05 17.63 42.35
C HIS A 159 3.24 17.04 43.75
N ARG A 160 3.18 15.70 43.87
CA ARG A 160 3.72 14.99 45.04
C ARG A 160 5.20 14.68 44.74
N PRO A 161 6.16 15.16 45.55
CA PRO A 161 7.56 14.82 45.35
C PRO A 161 7.76 13.31 45.61
N LEU A 162 8.38 12.64 44.62
CA LEU A 162 8.90 11.29 44.80
C LEU A 162 10.09 11.41 45.74
N ARG A 163 10.01 10.70 46.86
CA ARG A 163 11.05 10.61 47.89
C ARG A 163 11.92 9.40 47.63
#